data_AF-A0A821KNT7-F1
#
_entry.id   AF-A0A821KNT7-F1
#
_cell.length_a   1.000
_cell.length_b   1.000
_cell.length_c   1.000
_cell.angle_alpha   90.00
_cell.angle_beta   90.00
_cell.angle_gamma   90.00
#
_symmetry.space_group_name_H-M   'P 1'
#
loop_
_entity.id
_entity.type
_entity.pdbx_description
1 polymer ?
#
loop_
_entity_poly.entity_id
_entity_poly.type
_entity_poly.pdbx_seq_one_letter_code
_entity_poly.pdbx_strand_id
1 'polypeptide(L)'
;FPVYQQAAVMFCDLHDTPGRMLEKGVIREILDWRSSRQFFYWRLKRRLGENNVVKTILSLDPSMGYQSASKCVEQWFNEDKRNDTAQWSQDKVVAEWLEQCQQTLSLDDRMKTLRKQSARHDIHRLFETYPDLLSEILTDATDDQRTQLNQILNTKTSKKR
;
A
#
# COMPACT_ATOMS: atom_id res chain seq x y z
N PHE A 1 -10.33 19.26 56.30
CA PHE A 1 -9.31 18.69 55.38
C PHE A 1 -9.57 18.96 53.89
N PRO A 2 -9.92 20.18 53.44
CA PRO A 2 -10.15 20.46 52.01
C PRO A 2 -8.86 20.52 51.17
N VAL A 3 -7.73 20.92 51.77
CA VAL A 3 -6.45 21.12 51.06
C VAL A 3 -5.84 19.79 50.58
N TYR A 4 -5.87 18.75 51.40
CA TYR A 4 -5.36 17.42 51.00
C TYR A 4 -6.21 16.78 49.90
N GLN A 5 -7.52 17.04 49.90
CA GLN A 5 -8.39 16.59 48.82
C GLN A 5 -8.04 17.27 47.49
N GLN A 6 -7.77 18.58 47.49
CA GLN A 6 -7.30 19.29 46.30
C GLN A 6 -5.93 18.78 45.82
N ALA A 7 -5.00 18.49 46.74
CA ALA A 7 -3.72 17.90 46.41
C ALA A 7 -3.87 16.51 45.76
N ALA A 8 -4.77 15.68 46.26
CA ALA A 8 -5.07 14.37 45.68
C ALA A 8 -5.68 14.48 44.27
N VAL A 9 -6.57 15.45 44.04
CA VAL A 9 -7.14 15.70 42.70
C VAL A 9 -6.04 16.14 41.72
N MET A 10 -5.20 17.11 42.09
CA MET A 10 -4.08 17.55 41.24
C MET A 10 -3.10 16.41 40.94
N PHE A 11 -2.86 15.51 41.90
CA PHE A 11 -2.05 14.32 41.67
C PHE A 11 -2.67 13.41 40.58
N CYS A 12 -3.98 13.20 40.61
CA CYS A 12 -4.68 12.47 39.55
C CYS A 12 -4.60 13.19 38.20
N ASP A 13 -4.80 14.51 38.15
CA ASP A 13 -4.74 15.29 36.89
C ASP A 13 -3.36 15.21 36.21
N LEU A 14 -2.27 15.08 36.98
CA LEU A 14 -0.92 14.89 36.44
C LEU A 14 -0.77 13.54 35.71
N HIS A 15 -1.57 12.53 36.05
CA HIS A 15 -1.62 11.27 35.32
C HIS A 15 -2.43 11.38 34.02
N ASP A 16 -3.45 12.25 33.98
CA ASP A 16 -4.38 12.43 32.85
C ASP A 16 -3.92 13.51 31.87
N THR A 17 -2.63 13.51 31.53
CA THR A 17 -2.05 14.48 30.59
C THR A 17 -1.97 13.93 29.17
N PRO A 18 -2.14 14.78 28.14
CA PRO A 18 -1.92 14.37 26.76
C PRO A 18 -0.46 13.93 26.51
N GLY A 19 0.50 14.47 27.27
CA GLY A 19 1.89 13.99 27.30
C GLY A 19 1.99 12.52 27.69
N ARG A 20 1.31 12.13 28.77
CA ARG A 20 1.25 10.73 29.21
C ARG A 20 0.59 9.82 28.17
N MET A 21 -0.47 10.28 27.51
CA MET A 21 -1.13 9.54 26.43
C MET A 21 -0.18 9.30 25.24
N LEU A 22 0.63 10.31 24.88
CA LEU A 22 1.62 10.20 23.80
C LEU A 22 2.76 9.25 24.18
N GLU A 23 3.31 9.36 25.40
CA GLU A 23 4.35 8.45 25.91
C GLU A 23 3.90 6.99 25.95
N LYS A 24 2.61 6.75 26.24
CA LYS A 24 2.03 5.41 26.21
C LYS A 24 1.68 4.92 24.81
N GLY A 25 1.82 5.75 23.78
CA GLY A 25 1.54 5.39 22.39
C GLY A 25 0.06 5.15 22.09
N VAL A 26 -0.85 5.59 22.97
CA VAL A 26 -2.31 5.46 22.73
C VAL A 26 -2.81 6.53 21.76
N ILE A 27 -2.08 7.64 21.63
CA ILE A 27 -2.29 8.67 20.60
C ILE A 27 -1.02 8.83 19.76
N ARG A 28 -1.18 9.37 18.55
CA ARG A 28 -0.06 9.59 17.62
C ARG A 28 0.64 10.94 17.83
N GLU A 29 -0.12 11.97 18.21
CA GLU A 29 0.36 13.35 18.34
C GLU A 29 -0.62 14.15 19.21
N ILE A 30 -0.10 15.19 19.88
CA ILE A 30 -0.89 16.18 20.63
C ILE A 30 -1.11 17.38 19.71
N LEU A 31 -2.36 17.83 19.57
CA LEU A 31 -2.72 18.86 18.61
C LEU A 31 -3.16 20.16 19.29
N ASP A 32 -2.73 21.28 18.73
CA ASP A 32 -3.26 22.59 19.08
C ASP A 32 -4.64 22.81 18.44
N TRP A 33 -5.61 23.24 19.23
CA TRP A 33 -6.98 23.46 18.75
C TRP A 33 -7.04 24.43 17.55
N ARG A 34 -6.20 25.48 17.55
CA ARG A 34 -6.18 26.50 16.50
C ARG A 34 -5.78 25.94 15.12
N SER A 35 -4.91 24.94 15.06
CA SER A 35 -4.45 24.30 13.81
C SER A 35 -5.17 22.99 13.49
N SER A 36 -5.99 22.47 14.42
CA SER A 36 -6.67 21.18 14.32
C SER A 36 -7.46 21.01 13.01
N ARG A 37 -8.17 22.04 12.55
CA ARG A 37 -8.94 21.99 11.30
C ARG A 37 -8.06 21.69 10.09
N GLN A 38 -6.93 22.37 9.97
CA GLN A 38 -6.00 22.17 8.86
C GLN A 38 -5.35 20.79 8.94
N PHE A 39 -4.96 20.37 10.14
CA PHE A 39 -4.41 19.05 10.39
C PHE A 39 -5.37 17.93 9.92
N PHE A 40 -6.62 17.95 10.40
CA PHE A 40 -7.60 16.92 10.06
C PHE A 40 -8.03 16.97 8.59
N TYR A 41 -8.06 18.15 7.97
CA TYR A 41 -8.32 18.27 6.53
C TYR A 41 -7.32 17.44 5.70
N TRP A 42 -6.03 17.67 5.91
CA TRP A 42 -5.00 16.94 5.15
C TRP A 42 -4.90 15.47 5.53
N ARG A 43 -5.01 15.17 6.83
CA ARG A 43 -5.00 13.78 7.32
C ARG A 43 -6.14 12.97 6.72
N LEU A 44 -7.36 13.52 6.70
CA LEU A 44 -8.53 12.85 6.15
C LEU A 44 -8.41 12.69 4.63
N LYS A 45 -7.99 13.74 3.91
CA LYS A 45 -7.80 13.70 2.45
C LYS A 45 -6.81 12.60 2.07
N ARG A 46 -5.65 12.52 2.75
CA ARG A 46 -4.69 11.44 2.58
C ARG A 46 -5.31 10.06 2.83
N ARG A 47 -5.97 9.87 3.98
CA ARG A 47 -6.51 8.55 4.37
C ARG A 47 -7.59 8.05 3.42
N LEU A 48 -8.43 8.93 2.91
CA LEU A 48 -9.43 8.55 1.91
C LEU A 48 -8.78 8.18 0.57
N GLY A 49 -7.80 8.97 0.12
CA GLY A 49 -7.05 8.68 -1.11
C GLY A 49 -6.30 7.35 -1.02
N GLU A 50 -5.55 7.13 0.06
CA GLU A 50 -4.81 5.90 0.32
C GLU A 50 -5.75 4.69 0.38
N ASN A 51 -6.86 4.80 1.11
CA ASN A 51 -7.84 3.71 1.22
C ASN A 51 -8.47 3.36 -0.14
N ASN A 52 -8.73 4.35 -0.99
CA ASN A 52 -9.24 4.09 -2.33
C ASN A 52 -8.25 3.27 -3.17
N VAL A 53 -6.97 3.67 -3.18
CA VAL A 53 -5.91 2.94 -3.90
C VAL A 53 -5.72 1.54 -3.33
N VAL A 54 -5.66 1.40 -2.00
CA VAL A 54 -5.51 0.10 -1.34
C VAL A 54 -6.67 -0.83 -1.65
N LYS A 55 -7.92 -0.34 -1.66
CA LYS A 55 -9.07 -1.15 -2.07
C LYS A 55 -8.95 -1.65 -3.50
N THR A 56 -8.45 -0.82 -4.41
CA THR A 56 -8.21 -1.24 -5.79
C THR A 56 -7.08 -2.26 -5.89
N ILE A 57 -6.02 -2.14 -5.08
CA ILE A 57 -4.96 -3.16 -5.03
C ILE A 57 -5.53 -4.49 -4.54
N LEU A 58 -6.30 -4.48 -3.46
CA LEU A 58 -6.90 -5.68 -2.88
C LEU A 58 -7.94 -6.35 -3.78
N SER A 59 -8.63 -5.59 -4.64
CA SER A 59 -9.56 -6.16 -5.62
C SER A 59 -8.82 -6.82 -6.81
N LEU A 60 -7.60 -6.36 -7.11
CA LEU A 60 -6.75 -6.94 -8.15
C LEU A 60 -5.99 -8.17 -7.65
N ASP A 61 -5.56 -8.17 -6.40
CA ASP A 61 -4.88 -9.28 -5.73
C ASP A 61 -5.52 -9.52 -4.35
N PRO A 62 -6.54 -10.40 -4.29
CA PRO A 62 -7.22 -10.75 -3.04
C PRO A 62 -6.33 -11.53 -2.06
N SER A 63 -5.20 -12.08 -2.52
CA SER A 63 -4.26 -12.81 -1.66
C SER A 63 -3.40 -11.84 -0.83
N MET A 64 -3.32 -10.57 -1.25
CA MET A 64 -2.55 -9.55 -0.56
C MET A 64 -3.26 -9.06 0.70
N GLY A 65 -2.52 -8.92 1.80
CA GLY A 65 -3.03 -8.30 3.03
C GLY A 65 -3.03 -6.76 2.96
N TYR A 66 -3.90 -6.11 3.75
CA TYR A 66 -4.01 -4.65 3.80
C TYR A 66 -2.67 -3.94 4.08
N GLN A 67 -1.86 -4.48 5.00
CA GLN A 67 -0.55 -3.90 5.33
C GLN A 67 0.42 -3.95 4.15
N SER A 68 0.42 -5.04 3.38
CA SER A 68 1.26 -5.17 2.19
C SER A 68 0.80 -4.19 1.11
N ALA A 69 -0.52 -4.06 0.89
CA ALA A 69 -1.06 -3.10 -0.06
C ALA A 69 -0.73 -1.64 0.32
N SER A 70 -0.85 -1.27 1.61
CA SER A 70 -0.44 0.06 2.10
C SER A 70 1.06 0.30 1.89
N LYS A 71 1.91 -0.72 2.13
CA LYS A 71 3.35 -0.64 1.81
C LYS A 71 3.63 -0.47 0.32
N CYS A 72 2.85 -1.08 -0.58
CA CYS A 72 2.99 -0.86 -2.02
C CYS A 72 2.76 0.61 -2.37
N VAL A 73 1.73 1.25 -1.79
CA VAL A 73 1.48 2.69 -2.00
C VAL A 73 2.65 3.53 -1.47
N GLU A 74 3.20 3.20 -0.30
CA GLU A 74 4.39 3.86 0.24
C GLU A 74 5.62 3.69 -0.66
N GLN A 75 5.83 2.49 -1.21
CA GLN A 75 6.91 2.22 -2.16
C GLN A 75 6.77 3.06 -3.43
N TRP A 76 5.58 3.13 -4.01
CA TRP A 76 5.31 3.97 -5.18
C TRP A 76 5.54 5.45 -4.92
N PHE A 77 5.19 5.94 -3.73
CA PHE A 77 5.51 7.30 -3.31
C PHE A 77 7.01 7.54 -3.27
N ASN A 78 7.75 6.62 -2.64
CA ASN A 78 9.20 6.72 -2.52
C ASN A 78 9.90 6.66 -3.90
N GLU A 79 9.43 5.80 -4.81
CA GLU A 79 9.92 5.74 -6.19
C GLU A 79 9.76 7.09 -6.91
N ASP A 80 8.59 7.73 -6.79
CA ASP A 80 8.30 9.02 -7.45
C ASP A 80 9.08 10.19 -6.84
N LYS A 81 9.27 10.16 -5.51
CA LYS A 81 9.96 11.22 -4.76
C LYS A 81 11.45 10.96 -4.54
N ARG A 82 12.06 10.01 -5.27
CA ARG A 82 13.49 9.65 -5.21
C ARG A 82 13.97 9.26 -3.80
N ASN A 83 13.19 8.45 -3.10
CA ASN A 83 13.49 7.87 -1.78
C ASN A 83 13.58 8.86 -0.60
N ASP A 84 12.89 10.01 -0.67
CA ASP A 84 12.73 10.86 0.51
C ASP A 84 11.64 10.31 1.45
N THR A 85 12.01 9.31 2.25
CA THR A 85 11.12 8.65 3.21
C THR A 85 10.60 9.62 4.29
N ALA A 86 11.29 10.74 4.54
CA ALA A 86 10.86 11.71 5.54
C ALA A 86 9.54 12.40 5.13
N GLN A 87 9.28 12.55 3.83
CA GLN A 87 8.08 13.20 3.30
C GLN A 87 6.82 12.35 3.42
N TRP A 88 6.93 11.01 3.56
CA TRP A 88 5.77 10.14 3.75
C TRP A 88 5.02 10.44 5.05
N SER A 89 5.69 11.02 6.06
CA SER A 89 5.04 11.46 7.29
C SER A 89 4.16 12.70 7.10
N GLN A 90 4.42 13.51 6.07
CA GLN A 90 3.72 14.77 5.81
C GLN A 90 2.41 14.54 5.05
N ASP A 91 1.28 14.70 5.74
CA ASP A 91 -0.03 14.38 5.17
C ASP A 91 -0.39 15.20 3.92
N LYS A 92 -0.01 16.47 3.90
CA LYS A 92 -0.26 17.35 2.75
C LYS A 92 0.44 16.85 1.49
N VAL A 93 1.74 16.55 1.58
CA VAL A 93 2.56 16.11 0.43
C VAL A 93 2.04 14.81 -0.14
N VAL A 94 1.69 13.85 0.73
CA VAL A 94 1.15 12.55 0.30
C VAL A 94 -0.25 12.71 -0.31
N ALA A 95 -1.11 13.55 0.26
CA ALA A 95 -2.44 13.80 -0.28
C ALA A 95 -2.39 14.44 -1.67
N GLU A 96 -1.53 15.44 -1.87
CA GLU A 96 -1.34 16.10 -3.17
C GLU A 96 -0.74 15.14 -4.21
N TRP A 97 0.23 14.30 -3.81
CA TRP A 97 0.78 13.26 -4.69
C TRP A 97 -0.27 12.23 -5.09
N LEU A 98 -1.10 11.74 -4.16
CA LEU A 98 -2.17 10.78 -4.47
C LEU A 98 -3.18 11.34 -5.48
N GLU A 99 -3.54 12.61 -5.34
CA GLU A 99 -4.42 13.31 -6.26
C GLU A 99 -3.79 13.44 -7.65
N GLN A 100 -2.50 13.77 -7.71
CA GLN A 100 -1.75 13.81 -8.97
C GLN A 100 -1.63 12.43 -9.63
N CYS A 101 -1.39 11.38 -8.86
CA CYS A 101 -1.32 10.00 -9.34
C CYS A 101 -2.65 9.52 -9.92
N GLN A 102 -3.78 9.91 -9.33
CA GLN A 102 -5.11 9.58 -9.89
C GLN A 102 -5.39 10.27 -11.22
N GLN A 103 -4.83 11.46 -11.45
CA GLN A 103 -4.98 12.20 -12.70
C GLN A 103 -4.01 11.73 -13.79
N THR A 104 -2.91 11.09 -13.40
CA THR A 104 -1.85 10.66 -14.32
C THR A 104 -2.00 9.18 -14.67
N LEU A 105 -1.74 8.81 -15.92
CA LEU A 105 -1.74 7.41 -16.40
C LEU A 105 -0.76 6.47 -15.65
N SER A 106 0.12 7.02 -14.81
CA SER A 106 1.11 6.29 -14.01
C SER A 106 0.49 5.27 -13.05
N LEU A 107 -0.63 5.62 -12.40
CA LEU A 107 -1.29 4.73 -11.43
C LEU A 107 -1.94 3.52 -12.12
N ASP A 108 -2.57 3.73 -13.27
CA ASP A 108 -3.15 2.65 -14.06
C ASP A 108 -2.08 1.66 -14.55
N ASP A 109 -0.93 2.17 -14.98
CA ASP A 109 0.18 1.31 -15.42
C ASP A 109 0.76 0.50 -14.26
N ARG A 110 0.88 1.09 -13.07
CA ARG A 110 1.24 0.37 -11.83
C ARG A 110 0.20 -0.70 -11.45
N MET A 111 -1.08 -0.43 -11.65
CA MET A 111 -2.14 -1.42 -11.43
C MET A 111 -2.06 -2.57 -12.43
N LYS A 112 -1.76 -2.30 -13.71
CA LYS A 112 -1.55 -3.34 -14.72
C LYS A 112 -0.35 -4.22 -14.39
N THR A 113 0.76 -3.64 -13.93
CA THR A 113 1.94 -4.42 -13.55
C THR A 113 1.66 -5.30 -12.34
N LEU A 114 0.98 -4.79 -11.31
CA LEU A 114 0.53 -5.60 -10.17
C LEU A 114 -0.38 -6.75 -10.61
N ARG A 115 -1.39 -6.48 -11.44
CA ARG A 115 -2.29 -7.52 -11.95
C ARG A 115 -1.53 -8.61 -12.71
N LYS A 116 -0.54 -8.23 -13.52
CA LYS A 116 0.33 -9.18 -14.22
C LYS A 116 1.17 -10.01 -13.25
N GLN A 117 1.65 -9.43 -12.17
CA GLN A 117 2.40 -10.14 -11.13
C GLN A 117 1.50 -11.13 -10.36
N SER A 118 0.28 -10.72 -9.98
CA SER A 118 -0.71 -11.60 -9.36
C SER A 118 -1.04 -12.77 -10.27
N ALA A 119 -1.41 -12.51 -11.53
CA ALA A 119 -1.71 -13.58 -12.50
C ALA A 119 -0.52 -14.54 -12.69
N ARG A 120 0.71 -14.03 -12.69
CA ARG A 120 1.92 -14.88 -12.73
C ARG A 120 2.03 -15.76 -11.48
N HIS A 121 1.79 -15.20 -10.30
CA HIS A 121 1.81 -15.95 -9.05
C HIS A 121 0.74 -17.05 -9.05
N ASP A 122 -0.47 -16.72 -9.49
CA ASP A 122 -1.58 -17.67 -9.60
C ASP A 122 -1.27 -18.80 -10.58
N ILE A 123 -0.73 -18.47 -11.76
CA ILE A 123 -0.30 -19.47 -12.76
C ILE A 123 0.79 -20.38 -12.17
N HIS A 124 1.78 -19.81 -11.47
CA HIS A 124 2.84 -20.60 -10.84
C HIS A 124 2.27 -21.59 -9.82
N ARG A 125 1.38 -21.11 -8.95
CA ARG A 125 0.70 -21.92 -7.95
C ARG A 125 -0.15 -23.04 -8.58
N LEU A 126 -0.84 -22.73 -9.69
CA LEU A 126 -1.63 -23.73 -10.43
C LEU A 126 -0.75 -24.82 -11.02
N PHE A 127 0.41 -24.49 -11.60
CA PHE A 127 1.34 -25.49 -12.14
C PHE A 127 2.05 -26.31 -11.07
N GLU A 128 2.30 -25.74 -9.89
CA GLU A 128 2.79 -26.51 -8.74
C GLU A 128 1.75 -27.54 -8.26
N THR A 129 0.47 -27.19 -8.34
CA THR A 129 -0.63 -28.06 -7.91
C THR A 129 -1.01 -29.10 -8.96
N TYR A 130 -0.96 -28.72 -10.24
CA TYR A 130 -1.36 -29.53 -11.39
C TYR A 130 -0.28 -29.49 -12.49
N PRO A 131 0.71 -30.39 -12.45
CA PRO A 131 1.80 -30.41 -13.42
C PRO A 131 1.34 -30.67 -14.87
N ASP A 132 0.30 -31.49 -15.05
CA ASP A 132 -0.18 -31.92 -16.37
C ASP A 132 -1.00 -30.84 -17.10
N LEU A 133 -1.47 -29.82 -16.38
CA LEU A 133 -2.30 -28.72 -16.90
C LEU A 133 -1.62 -27.97 -18.06
N LEU A 134 -0.28 -27.89 -18.07
CA LEU A 134 0.47 -27.29 -19.18
C LEU A 134 0.21 -28.01 -20.50
N SER A 135 0.15 -29.34 -20.47
CA SER A 135 -0.05 -30.14 -21.67
C SER A 135 -1.47 -29.98 -22.23
N GLU A 136 -2.47 -29.90 -21.34
CA GLU A 136 -3.88 -29.67 -21.68
C GLU A 136 -4.12 -28.26 -22.25
N ILE A 137 -3.51 -27.23 -21.65
CA ILE A 137 -3.57 -25.86 -22.20
C ILE A 137 -2.88 -25.81 -23.57
N LEU A 138 -1.78 -26.55 -23.78
CA LEU A 138 -1.09 -26.60 -25.06
C LEU A 138 -1.91 -27.31 -26.14
N THR A 139 -2.76 -28.29 -25.79
CA THR A 139 -3.69 -28.91 -26.75
C THR A 139 -4.78 -27.96 -27.21
N ASP A 140 -5.23 -27.05 -26.35
CA ASP A 140 -6.28 -26.06 -26.65
C ASP A 140 -5.74 -24.78 -27.31
N ALA A 141 -4.42 -24.54 -27.25
CA ALA A 141 -3.79 -23.36 -27.83
C ALA A 141 -3.87 -23.35 -29.36
N THR A 142 -4.13 -22.17 -29.94
CA THR A 142 -4.12 -21.96 -31.40
C THR A 142 -2.71 -22.08 -31.99
N ASP A 143 -2.62 -22.42 -33.28
CA ASP A 143 -1.33 -22.61 -33.97
C ASP A 143 -0.45 -21.34 -33.96
N ASP A 144 -1.05 -20.15 -33.97
CA ASP A 144 -0.34 -18.88 -33.80
C ASP A 144 0.28 -18.74 -32.40
N GLN A 145 -0.45 -19.10 -31.35
CA GLN A 145 0.05 -19.08 -29.98
C GLN A 145 1.19 -20.09 -29.79
N ARG A 146 1.07 -21.29 -30.38
CA ARG A 146 2.12 -22.31 -30.39
C ARG A 146 3.38 -21.82 -31.10
N THR A 147 3.22 -21.14 -32.24
CA THR A 147 4.35 -20.57 -33.01
C THR A 147 5.07 -19.48 -32.22
N GLN A 148 4.32 -18.56 -31.60
CA GLN A 148 4.89 -17.53 -30.71
C GLN A 148 5.62 -18.15 -29.51
N LEU A 149 5.03 -19.17 -28.89
CA LEU A 149 5.61 -19.85 -27.73
C LEU A 149 6.91 -20.57 -28.11
N ASN A 150 6.96 -21.25 -29.26
CA ASN A 150 8.16 -21.87 -29.79
C ASN A 150 9.26 -20.84 -30.10
N GLN A 151 8.92 -19.67 -30.66
CA GLN A 151 9.88 -18.57 -30.83
C GLN A 151 10.44 -18.07 -29.49
N ILE A 152 9.59 -17.94 -28.47
CA ILE A 152 10.02 -17.53 -27.12
C ILE A 152 10.93 -18.57 -26.46
N LEU A 153 10.61 -19.87 -26.61
CA LEU A 153 11.45 -20.96 -26.09
C LEU A 153 12.83 -20.97 -26.75
N ASN A 154 12.89 -20.85 -28.09
CA ASN A 154 14.14 -20.85 -28.86
C ASN A 154 15.03 -19.63 -28.57
N THR A 155 14.44 -18.46 -28.33
CA THR A 155 15.20 -17.26 -27.94
C THR A 155 15.76 -17.34 -26.52
N LYS A 156 15.08 -18.03 -25.60
CA LYS A 156 15.57 -18.23 -24.23
C LYS A 156 16.61 -19.34 -24.11
N THR A 157 16.55 -20.40 -24.93
CA THR A 157 17.58 -21.45 -24.96
C THR A 157 18.89 -20.95 -25.59
N SER A 158 18.82 -20.03 -26.55
CA SER A 158 20.01 -19.40 -27.18
C SER A 158 20.80 -18.51 -26.22
N LYS A 159 20.15 -17.82 -25.27
CA LYS A 159 20.82 -16.99 -24.23
C LYS A 159 21.54 -17.78 -23.13
N LYS A 160 21.44 -19.11 -23.14
CA LYS A 160 22.03 -20.01 -22.12
C LYS A 160 23.26 -20.78 -22.61
N ARG A 161 23.76 -20.49 -23.82
CA ARG A 161 25.01 -21.04 -24.37
C ARG A 161 26.09 -19.97 -24.42
#